data_AF-A0A5N4A4K6-F1
#
_entry.id   AF-A0A5N4A4K6-F1
#
_cell.length_a   1.000
_cell.length_b   1.000
_cell.length_c   1.000
_cell.angle_alpha   90.00
_cell.angle_beta   90.00
_cell.angle_gamma   90.00
#
_symmetry.space_group_name_H-M   'P 1'
#
loop_
_entity.id
_entity.type
_entity.pdbx_description
1 polymer ?
#
loop_
_entity_poly.entity_id
_entity_poly.type
_entity_poly.pdbx_seq_one_letter_code
_entity_poly.pdbx_strand_id
1 'polypeptide(L)' 'EQSIASARASVMVYDDVNKKWVPSGSSSGLSKVHIYQHTVQQTFRVVGRKLQDHE' A
#
# COMPACT_ATOMS: atom_id res chain seq x y z
N GLU A 1 8.27 1.40 14.98
CA GLU A 1 8.07 1.97 13.62
C GLU A 1 7.16 3.18 13.71
N GLN A 2 7.44 4.23 12.94
CA GLN A 2 6.66 5.48 12.95
C GLN A 2 6.14 5.79 11.54
N SER A 3 4.86 6.16 11.42
CA SER A 3 4.31 6.68 10.17
C SER A 3 4.79 8.11 9.97
N ILE A 4 5.43 8.39 8.83
CA ILE A 4 5.95 9.73 8.50
C ILE A 4 5.16 10.45 7.41
N ALA A 5 4.35 9.70 6.65
CA ALA A 5 3.44 10.23 5.65
C ALA A 5 2.23 9.30 5.49
N SER A 6 1.09 9.86 5.06
CA SER A 6 -0.08 9.08 4.71
C SER A 6 -0.85 9.68 3.54
N ALA A 7 -1.48 8.82 2.75
CA ALA A 7 -2.29 9.19 1.60
C ALA A 7 -3.44 8.19 1.39
N ARG A 8 -4.42 8.58 0.57
CA ARG A 8 -5.44 7.67 0.02
C ARG A 8 -5.14 7.40 -1.44
N ALA A 9 -5.05 6.14 -1.81
CA ALA A 9 -4.77 5.73 -3.19
C ALA A 9 -5.30 4.32 -3.48
N SER A 10 -5.56 4.04 -4.75
CA SER A 10 -5.73 2.67 -5.24
C SER A 10 -4.35 2.03 -5.41
N VAL A 11 -4.09 0.92 -4.73
CA VAL A 11 -2.81 0.20 -4.81
C VAL A 11 -2.90 -0.83 -5.92
N MET A 12 -1.96 -0.77 -6.87
CA MET A 12 -1.93 -1.63 -8.06
C MET A 12 -0.58 -2.35 -8.13
N VAL A 13 -0.57 -3.56 -8.69
CA VAL A 13 0.62 -4.32 -9.06
C VAL A 13 0.63 -4.47 -10.58
N TYR A 14 1.81 -4.38 -11.19
CA TYR A 14 1.93 -4.60 -12.62
C TYR A 14 2.02 -6.10 -12.90
N ASP A 15 1.13 -6.61 -13.75
CA ASP A 15 1.16 -7.97 -14.27
C ASP A 15 1.97 -7.97 -15.57
N ASP A 16 3.21 -8.44 -15.49
CA ASP A 16 4.14 -8.48 -16.61
C ASP A 16 3.73 -9.43 -17.73
N VAL A 17 2.94 -10.47 -17.45
CA VAL A 17 2.51 -11.44 -18.47
C VAL A 17 1.43 -10.81 -19.35
N ASN A 18 0.46 -10.14 -18.72
CA ASN A 18 -0.67 -9.53 -19.41
C ASN A 18 -0.46 -8.05 -19.73
N LYS A 19 0.71 -7.48 -19.38
CA LYS A 19 1.10 -6.08 -19.61
C LYS A 19 0.09 -5.06 -19.10
N LYS A 20 -0.49 -5.31 -17.92
CA LYS A 20 -1.56 -4.48 -17.35
C LYS A 20 -1.37 -4.25 -15.85
N TRP A 21 -1.91 -3.14 -15.35
CA TRP A 21 -2.03 -2.90 -13.92
C TRP A 21 -3.24 -3.67 -13.37
N VAL A 22 -3.05 -4.41 -12.29
CA VAL A 22 -4.11 -5.12 -11.56
C VAL A 22 -4.18 -4.66 -10.11
N PRO A 23 -5.35 -4.72 -9.45
CA PRO A 23 -5.45 -4.36 -8.02
C PRO A 23 -4.50 -5.19 -7.15
N SER A 24 -3.89 -4.53 -6.17
CA SER A 24 -3.14 -5.22 -5.12
C SER A 24 -4.10 -5.95 -4.16
N GLY A 25 -4.02 -7.27 -4.11
CA GLY A 25 -4.87 -8.11 -3.26
C GLY A 25 -6.14 -8.62 -3.97
N SER A 26 -7.10 -9.13 -3.19
CA SER A 26 -8.28 -9.86 -3.69
C SER A 26 -9.40 -9.00 -4.31
N SER A 27 -9.34 -7.67 -4.16
CA SER A 27 -10.39 -6.75 -4.65
C SER A 27 -9.83 -5.37 -4.96
N SER A 28 -10.54 -4.62 -5.81
CA SER A 28 -10.26 -3.21 -6.09
C SER A 28 -10.78 -2.31 -4.97
N GLY A 29 -10.22 -1.11 -4.84
CA GLY A 29 -10.70 -0.12 -3.88
C GLY A 29 -9.60 0.82 -3.39
N LEU A 30 -10.02 1.85 -2.67
CA LEU A 30 -9.10 2.78 -2.02
C LEU A 30 -8.46 2.15 -0.78
N SER A 31 -7.18 2.44 -0.60
CA SER A 31 -6.42 2.09 0.58
C SER A 31 -5.94 3.34 1.30
N LYS A 32 -5.81 3.24 2.63
CA LYS A 32 -4.96 4.14 3.40
C LYS A 32 -3.52 3.63 3.29
N VAL A 33 -2.66 4.42 2.66
CA VAL A 33 -1.26 4.09 2.42
C VAL A 33 -0.38 4.91 3.36
N HIS A 34 0.54 4.24 4.04
CA HIS A 34 1.50 4.82 4.96
C HIS A 34 2.92 4.53 4.50
N ILE A 35 3.82 5.49 4.71
CA ILE A 35 5.26 5.26 4.73
C ILE A 35 5.68 5.16 6.19
N TYR A 36 6.23 4.02 6.57
CA TYR A 36 6.77 3.76 7.91
C TYR A 36 8.29 3.82 7.89
N GLN A 37 8.86 4.49 8.88
CA GLN A 37 10.29 4.51 9.16
C GLN A 37 10.59 3.65 10.40
N HIS A 38 11.58 2.76 10.27
CA HIS A 38 12.22 2.09 11.39
C HIS A 38 13.53 2.81 11.73
N THR A 39 13.45 3.79 12.63
CA THR A 39 14.55 4.74 12.92
C THR A 39 15.85 4.06 13.34
N VAL A 40 15.78 2.97 14.10
CA VAL A 40 16.97 2.24 14.60
C VAL A 40 17.73 1.53 13.47
N GLN A 41 17.03 0.98 12.48
CA GLN A 41 17.66 0.25 11.35
C GLN A 41 17.80 1.12 10.11
N GLN A 42 17.30 2.36 10.15
CA GLN A 42 17.26 3.30 9.01
C GLN A 42 16.58 2.70 7.77
N THR A 43 15.58 1.84 7.97
CA THR A 43 14.80 1.24 6.89
C THR A 43 13.43 1.89 6.77
N PHE A 44 12.84 1.76 5.58
CA PHE A 44 11.51 2.26 5.27
C PHE A 44 10.67 1.15 4.66
N ARG A 45 9.35 1.20 4.91
CA ARG A 45 8.39 0.32 4.26
C ARG A 45 7.10 1.06 3.92
N VAL A 46 6.46 0.64 2.83
CA VAL A 46 5.15 1.13 2.42
C VAL A 46 4.09 0.11 2.83
N VAL A 47 3.00 0.58 3.45
CA VAL A 47 1.91 -0.27 3.92
C VAL A 47 0.59 0.32 3.45
N GLY A 48 -0.14 -0.43 2.61
CA GLY A 48 -1.51 -0.12 2.23
C GLY A 48 -2.49 -1.03 2.97
N ARG A 49 -3.53 -0.46 3.59
CA ARG A 49 -4.70 -1.20 4.09
C ARG A 49 -5.95 -0.68 3.41
N LYS A 50 -6.80 -1.58 2.90
CA LYS A 50 -8.06 -1.18 2.27
C LYS A 50 -8.94 -0.48 3.28
N LEU A 51 -9.68 0.53 2.80
CA LEU A 51 -10.62 1.25 3.66
C LEU A 51 -11.83 0.39 4.06
N GLN A 52 -12.17 -0.61 3.25
CA GLN A 52 -13.35 -1.47 3.43
C GLN A 52 -13.05 -2.79 4.16
N ASP A 53 -11.79 -3.12 4.41
CA ASP A 53 -11.41 -4.33 5.18
C ASP A 53 -11.55 -4.11 6.71
N HIS A 54 -12.17 -3.01 7.12
CA HIS A 54 -12.30 -2.57 8.52
C HIS A 54 -13.76 -2.37 8.97
N GLU A 55 -14.69 -3.16 8.41
CA GLU A 55 -15.92 -3.57 9.10
C GLU A 55 -15.80 -5.03 9.57
#